data_AF-A0A925GMW5-F1
#
_entry.id   AF-A0A925GMW5-F1
#
_cell.length_a   1.000
_cell.length_b   1.000
_cell.length_c   1.000
_cell.angle_alpha   90.00
_cell.angle_beta   90.00
_cell.angle_gamma   90.00
#
_symmetry.space_group_name_H-M   'P 1'
#
loop_
_entity.id
_entity.type
_entity.pdbx_description
1 polymer ?
#
loop_
_entity_poly.entity_id
_entity_poly.type
_entity_poly.pdbx_seq_one_letter_code
_entity_poly.pdbx_strand_id
1 'polypeptide(L)' 'MYREILIPTDTKLTIELPSEWVGKPIEVLAFAIELNQPEMAQSPEAFEFWKQHSIDLSGFRFNRDDANER' A
#
# COMPACT_ATOMS: atom_id res chain seq x y z
N MET A 1 6.26 14.19 19.31
CA MET A 1 4.93 14.45 18.73
C MET A 1 4.64 13.33 17.78
N TYR A 2 3.65 12.48 18.08
CA TYR A 2 3.22 11.39 17.21
C TYR A 2 1.94 11.84 16.51
N ARG A 3 1.93 11.77 15.17
CA ARG A 3 0.78 12.13 14.33
C ARG A 3 0.61 11.03 13.30
N GLU A 4 -0.59 10.50 13.22
CA GLU A 4 -0.95 9.47 12.26
C GLU A 4 -2.25 9.88 11.56
N ILE A 5 -2.33 9.61 10.25
CA ILE A 5 -3.56 9.79 9.46
C ILE A 5 -4.11 8.40 9.21
N LEU A 6 -5.29 8.14 9.77
CA LEU A 6 -5.97 6.85 9.68
C LEU A 6 -7.26 7.04 8.89
N ILE A 7 -7.53 6.11 7.97
CA ILE A 7 -8.81 6.03 7.26
C ILE A 7 -9.58 4.85 7.85
N PRO A 8 -10.59 5.09 8.72
CA PRO A 8 -11.35 4.02 9.33
C PRO A 8 -12.20 3.30 8.28
N THR A 9 -12.18 1.96 8.30
CA THR A 9 -13.01 1.10 7.43
C THR A 9 -14.31 0.67 8.11
N ASP A 10 -14.45 0.92 9.40
CA ASP A 10 -15.63 0.65 10.23
C ASP A 10 -15.90 1.86 11.14
N THR A 11 -17.08 1.86 11.75
CA THR A 11 -17.53 2.76 12.82
C THR A 11 -16.64 2.75 14.07
N LYS A 12 -15.74 1.76 14.20
CA LYS A 12 -14.79 1.63 15.31
C LYS A 12 -13.36 1.64 14.78
N LEU A 13 -12.50 2.40 15.43
CA LEU A 13 -11.07 2.45 15.17
C LEU A 13 -10.32 2.07 16.46
N THR A 14 -9.43 1.07 16.36
CA THR A 14 -8.51 0.71 17.45
C THR A 14 -7.11 1.16 17.04
N ILE A 15 -6.42 1.88 17.93
CA ILE A 15 -5.08 2.40 17.71
C ILE A 15 -4.17 1.76 18.76
N GLU A 16 -3.06 1.16 18.31
CA GLU A 16 -2.04 0.65 19.22
C GLU A 16 -1.14 1.79 19.69
N LEU A 17 -1.05 1.97 21.01
CA LEU A 17 -0.22 3.01 21.58
C LEU A 17 1.22 2.52 21.80
N PRO A 18 2.22 3.38 21.57
CA PRO A 18 3.60 3.08 21.95
C PRO A 18 3.70 2.76 23.45
N SER A 19 4.54 1.78 23.80
CA SER A 19 4.72 1.32 25.20
C SER A 19 5.18 2.45 26.13
N GLU A 20 5.89 3.43 25.60
CA GLU A 20 6.38 4.60 26.34
C GLU A 20 5.27 5.57 26.81
N TRP A 21 4.03 5.40 26.34
CA TRP A 21 2.86 6.21 26.71
C TRP A 21 1.95 5.53 27.75
N VAL A 22 2.23 4.28 28.11
CA VAL A 22 1.46 3.55 29.12
C VAL A 22 1.54 4.29 30.46
N GLY A 23 0.37 4.54 31.06
CA GLY A 23 0.25 5.23 32.36
C GLY A 23 0.39 6.75 32.30
N LYS A 24 0.49 7.35 31.11
CA LYS A 24 0.54 8.81 30.94
C LYS A 24 -0.81 9.32 30.42
N PRO A 25 -1.25 10.52 30.84
CA PRO A 25 -2.41 11.16 30.23
C PRO A 25 -2.10 11.49 28.77
N ILE A 26 -3.00 11.11 27.88
CA ILE A 26 -2.92 11.40 26.45
C ILE A 26 -4.17 12.16 26.02
N GLU A 27 -4.00 13.06 25.05
CA GLU A 27 -5.09 13.76 24.39
C GLU A 27 -5.20 13.24 22.95
N VAL A 28 -6.44 12.98 22.50
CA VAL A 28 -6.73 12.52 21.14
C VAL A 28 -7.57 13.58 20.45
N LEU A 29 -7.06 14.13 19.35
CA LEU A 29 -7.75 15.09 18.50
C LEU A 29 -8.08 14.43 17.17
N ALA A 30 -9.37 14.31 16.87
CA ALA A 30 -9.87 13.71 15.64
C ALA A 30 -10.73 14.73 14.88
N PHE A 31 -10.42 14.90 13.59
CA PHE A 31 -11.19 15.72 12.66
C PHE A 31 -11.09 15.12 11.26
N ALA A 32 -12.15 15.25 10.47
CA ALA A 32 -12.11 14.85 9.08
C ALA A 32 -11.10 15.72 8.32
N ILE A 33 -10.29 15.09 7.49
CA ILE A 33 -9.36 15.79 6.61
C ILE A 33 -9.70 15.45 5.16
N GLU A 34 -9.63 16.46 4.30
CA GLU A 34 -9.66 16.23 2.86
C GLU A 34 -8.25 15.78 2.44
N LEU A 35 -8.11 14.49 2.17
CA LEU A 35 -6.93 14.00 1.50
C LEU A 35 -7.07 14.37 0.03
N ASN A 36 -6.32 15.38 -0.41
CA ASN A 36 -5.89 15.46 -1.81
C ASN A 36 -4.97 14.25 -2.06
N GLN A 37 -5.56 13.05 -2.13
CA GLN A 37 -4.83 11.92 -2.69
C GLN A 37 -4.46 12.38 -4.10
N PRO A 38 -3.16 12.43 -4.47
CA PRO A 38 -2.89 12.35 -5.88
C PRO A 38 -3.56 11.05 -6.29
N GLU A 39 -4.60 11.13 -7.13
CA GLU A 39 -4.93 9.97 -7.94
C GLU A 39 -3.57 9.50 -8.45
N MET A 40 -3.19 8.27 -8.13
CA MET A 40 -2.14 7.63 -8.91
C MET A 40 -2.73 7.59 -10.30
N ALA A 41 -2.52 8.67 -11.06
CA ALA A 41 -2.83 8.73 -12.46
C ALA A 41 -2.03 7.56 -13.01
N GLN A 42 -2.74 6.47 -13.33
CA GLN A 42 -2.19 5.49 -14.24
C GLN A 42 -1.90 6.32 -15.47
N SER A 43 -0.64 6.69 -15.66
CA SER A 43 -0.30 7.49 -16.82
C SER A 43 -0.68 6.62 -18.01
N PRO A 44 -1.61 7.07 -18.87
CA PRO A 44 -2.01 6.28 -20.03
C PRO A 44 -0.77 5.89 -20.85
N GLU A 45 0.27 6.72 -20.82
CA GLU A 45 1.58 6.47 -21.41
C GLU A 45 2.30 5.24 -20.81
N ALA A 46 2.26 5.03 -19.49
CA ALA A 46 2.88 3.85 -18.87
C ALA A 46 2.11 2.56 -19.20
N PHE A 47 0.78 2.64 -19.28
CA PHE A 47 -0.05 1.50 -19.68
C PHE A 47 0.19 1.13 -21.16
N GLU A 48 0.27 2.13 -22.04
CA GLU A 48 0.61 1.90 -23.45
C GLU A 48 2.05 1.39 -23.63
N PHE A 49 3.01 1.94 -22.90
CA PHE A 49 4.39 1.46 -22.90
C PHE A 49 4.47 -0.02 -22.50
N TRP A 50 3.80 -0.41 -21.41
CA TRP A 50 3.76 -1.80 -20.97
C TRP A 50 3.12 -2.70 -22.02
N LYS A 51 1.98 -2.31 -22.60
CA LYS A 51 1.30 -3.10 -23.64
C LYS A 51 2.14 -3.29 -24.90
N GLN A 52 2.92 -2.27 -25.29
CA GLN A 52 3.80 -2.33 -26.47
C GLN A 52 5.06 -3.17 -26.24
N HIS A 53 5.58 -3.21 -25.00
CA HIS A 53 6.85 -3.87 -24.67
C HIS A 53 6.68 -5.18 -23.90
N SER A 54 5.45 -5.55 -23.52
CA SER A 54 5.17 -6.82 -22.86
C SER A 54 5.38 -7.98 -23.82
N ILE A 55 6.06 -9.02 -23.34
CA ILE A 55 6.24 -10.27 -24.07
C ILE A 55 5.10 -11.21 -23.68
N ASP A 56 4.47 -11.85 -24.67
CA ASP A 56 3.47 -12.88 -24.41
C ASP A 56 4.14 -14.14 -23.87
N LEU A 57 3.86 -14.43 -22.59
CA LEU A 57 4.35 -15.61 -21.87
C LEU A 57 3.24 -16.64 -21.65
N SER A 58 2.10 -16.53 -22.32
CA SER A 58 0.96 -17.45 -22.16
C SER A 58 1.32 -18.92 -22.42
N GLY A 59 2.32 -19.18 -23.28
CA GLY A 59 2.87 -20.50 -23.55
C GLY A 59 4.09 -20.89 -22.70
N PHE A 60 4.62 -19.97 -21.88
CA PHE A 60 5.83 -20.23 -21.10
C PHE A 60 5.48 -20.98 -19.80
N ARG A 61 6.05 -22.17 -19.64
CA ARG A 61 6.05 -22.90 -18.37
C ARG A 61 7.49 -22.97 -17.88
N PHE A 62 7.76 -22.31 -16.76
CA PHE A 62 9.04 -22.44 -16.10
C PHE A 62 9.21 -23.87 -15.57
N ASN A 63 10.12 -24.64 -16.19
CA ASN A 63 10.50 -25.96 -15.69
C ASN A 63 11.63 -25.80 -14.66
N ARG A 64 11.29 -25.93 -13.38
CA ARG A 64 12.27 -25.79 -12.29
C ARG A 64 13.32 -26.91 -12.29
N ASP A 65 12.97 -28.07 -12.83
CA ASP A 65 13.85 -29.23 -12.82
C ASP A 65 14.99 -29.06 -13.84
N ASP A 66 14.72 -28.53 -15.04
CA ASP A 66 15.75 -28.18 -16.04
C ASP A 66 16.66 -27.01 -15.57
N ALA A 67 16.14 -26.10 -14.74
CA ALA A 67 16.87 -24.92 -14.29
C ALA A 67 17.89 -25.22 -13.17
N ASN A 68 17.76 -26.36 -12.49
CA ASN A 68 18.63 -26.81 -11.41
C ASN A 68 19.70 -27.81 -11.85
N GLU A 69 19.73 -28.21 -13.12
CA GLU A 69 20.82 -29.02 -13.71
C GLU A 69 22.00 -28.13 -14.11
N ARG A 70 22.71 -27.56 -13.13
CA ARG A 70 24.03 -26.95 -13.29
C ARG A 70 24.93 -27.21 -12.11
#